data_AF-A0A2N7RII7-F1
#
_entry.id   AF-A0A2N7RII7-F1
#
_cell.length_a   1.000
_cell.length_b   1.000
_cell.length_c   1.000
_cell.angle_alpha   90.00
_cell.angle_beta   90.00
_cell.angle_gamma   90.00
#
_symmetry.space_group_name_H-M   'P 1'
#
loop_
_entity.id
_entity.type
_entity.pdbx_description
1 polymer ?
#
loop_
_entity_poly.entity_id
_entity_poly.type
_entity_poly.pdbx_seq_one_letter_code
_entity_poly.pdbx_strand_id
1 'polypeptide(L)' 'MEDDFTQAGNLFRLMSEQAKQNLFDNLAGPLSQVRPETLQRQLGHFDQADAAYGAGVRAALAARGVVL' A
#
# COMPACT_ATOMS: atom_id res chain seq x y z
N MET A 1 -11.86 -2.38 -20.59
CA MET A 1 -10.98 -1.75 -19.58
C MET A 1 -11.27 -2.50 -18.30
N GLU A 2 -10.32 -3.31 -17.83
CA GLU A 2 -10.50 -4.16 -16.66
C GLU A 2 -10.45 -3.27 -15.40
N ASP A 3 -11.33 -3.54 -14.44
CA ASP A 3 -11.39 -2.79 -13.18
C ASP A 3 -10.50 -3.48 -12.14
N ASP A 4 -9.20 -3.22 -12.24
CA ASP A 4 -8.17 -3.87 -11.44
C ASP A 4 -8.15 -3.41 -9.97
N PHE A 5 -8.78 -2.25 -9.66
CA PHE A 5 -8.60 -1.56 -8.38
C PHE A 5 -9.83 -1.64 -7.47
N THR A 6 -11.04 -1.72 -8.03
CA THR A 6 -12.27 -1.71 -7.22
C THR A 6 -12.34 -2.89 -6.26
N GLN A 7 -11.97 -4.10 -6.70
CA GLN A 7 -12.00 -5.28 -5.81
C GLN A 7 -11.02 -5.12 -4.65
N ALA A 8 -9.78 -4.70 -4.94
CA ALA A 8 -8.75 -4.50 -3.92
C ALA A 8 -9.15 -3.40 -2.92
N GLY A 9 -9.69 -2.28 -3.41
CA GLY A 9 -10.20 -1.20 -2.59
C GLY A 9 -11.38 -1.62 -1.70
N ASN A 10 -12.32 -2.39 -2.26
CA ASN A 10 -13.46 -2.92 -1.50
C ASN A 10 -12.99 -3.85 -0.37
N LEU A 11 -12.06 -4.76 -0.66
CA LEU A 11 -11.49 -5.64 0.36
C LEU A 11 -10.81 -4.83 1.47
N PHE A 12 -10.00 -3.83 1.11
CA PHE A 12 -9.33 -2.95 2.07
C PHE A 12 -10.32 -2.20 2.98
N ARG A 13 -11.40 -1.65 2.43
CA ARG A 13 -12.42 -0.92 3.19
C ARG A 13 -13.17 -1.80 4.19
N LEU A 14 -13.27 -3.10 3.93
CA LEU A 14 -13.90 -4.07 4.83
C LEU A 14 -12.98 -4.53 5.98
N MET A 15 -11.67 -4.25 5.90
CA MET A 15 -10.73 -4.64 6.95
C MET A 15 -10.91 -3.80 8.22
N SER A 16 -10.68 -4.43 9.38
CA SER A 16 -10.52 -3.69 10.64
C SER A 16 -9.24 -2.86 10.63
N GLU A 17 -9.16 -1.84 11.49
CA GLU A 17 -7.97 -1.00 11.60
C GLU A 17 -6.71 -1.82 11.93
N GLN A 18 -6.82 -2.84 12.78
CA GLN A 18 -5.71 -3.75 13.07
C GLN A 18 -5.29 -4.57 11.83
N ALA A 19 -6.26 -5.06 11.05
CA ALA A 19 -5.96 -5.80 9.82
C ALA A 19 -5.30 -4.91 8.76
N LYS A 20 -5.73 -3.65 8.64
CA LYS A 20 -5.08 -2.66 7.76
C LYS A 20 -3.65 -2.39 8.22
N GLN A 21 -3.41 -2.19 9.51
CA GLN A 21 -2.05 -1.98 10.03
C GLN A 21 -1.14 -3.17 9.73
N ASN A 22 -1.62 -4.39 10.00
CA ASN A 22 -0.87 -5.61 9.67
C ASN A 22 -0.57 -5.72 8.16
N LEU A 23 -1.52 -5.33 7.31
CA LEU A 23 -1.32 -5.30 5.85
C LEU A 23 -0.20 -4.32 5.47
N PHE A 24 -0.20 -3.10 6.01
CA PHE A 24 0.83 -2.10 5.72
C PHE A 24 2.21 -2.59 6.15
N ASP A 25 2.33 -3.14 7.35
CA ASP A 25 3.60 -3.64 7.89
C ASP A 25 4.15 -4.81 7.07
N ASN A 26 3.26 -5.73 6.66
CA ASN A 26 3.61 -6.88 5.82
C ASN A 26 4.07 -6.44 4.41
N LEU A 27 3.47 -5.41 3.83
CA LEU A 27 3.84 -4.90 2.52
C LEU A 27 5.13 -4.07 2.56
N ALA A 28 5.36 -3.30 3.62
CA ALA A 28 6.52 -2.43 3.73
C ALA A 28 7.86 -3.21 3.79
N GLY A 29 7.86 -4.43 4.32
CA GLY A 29 9.04 -5.31 4.37
C GLY A 29 9.68 -5.63 3.01
N PRO A 30 8.93 -6.23 2.06
CA PRO A 30 9.44 -6.45 0.70
C PRO A 30 9.55 -5.15 -0.11
N LEU A 31 8.62 -4.20 0.04
CA LEU A 31 8.65 -2.94 -0.72
C LEU A 31 9.84 -2.04 -0.34
N SER A 32 10.41 -2.16 0.86
CA SER A 32 11.63 -1.42 1.22
C SER A 32 12.88 -1.86 0.45
N GLN A 33 12.80 -2.94 -0.32
CA GLN A 33 13.94 -3.54 -1.01
C GLN A 33 13.85 -3.44 -2.55
N VAL A 34 12.73 -2.92 -3.08
CA VAL A 34 12.56 -2.78 -4.53
C VAL A 34 13.19 -1.47 -5.03
N ARG A 35 13.41 -1.37 -6.34
CA ARG A 35 13.93 -0.15 -6.97
C ARG A 35 12.90 0.99 -6.87
N PRO A 36 13.34 2.27 -6.74
CA PRO A 36 12.44 3.40 -6.51
C PRO A 36 11.30 3.54 -7.53
N GLU A 37 11.57 3.29 -8.82
CA GLU A 37 10.55 3.36 -9.86
C GLU A 37 9.46 2.28 -9.73
N THR A 38 9.83 1.12 -9.18
CA THR A 38 8.89 0.02 -8.90
C THR A 38 8.06 0.35 -7.67
N LEU A 39 8.71 0.92 -6.64
CA LEU A 39 8.04 1.38 -5.43
C LEU A 39 6.99 2.44 -5.77
N GLN A 40 7.36 3.48 -6.52
CA GLN A 40 6.46 4.57 -6.89
C GLN A 40 5.26 4.07 -7.71
N ARG A 41 5.48 3.17 -8.67
CA ARG A 41 4.39 2.56 -9.43
C ARG A 41 3.42 1.79 -8.53
N GLN A 42 3.95 0.97 -7.63
CA GLN A 42 3.11 0.18 -6.74
C GLN A 42 2.32 1.05 -5.76
N LEU A 43 2.93 2.12 -5.23
CA LEU A 43 2.23 3.09 -4.40
C LEU A 43 1.08 3.79 -5.15
N GLY A 44 1.28 4.10 -6.43
CA GLY A 44 0.22 4.63 -7.30
C GLY A 44 -0.95 3.65 -7.46
N HIS A 45 -0.69 2.35 -7.61
CA HIS A 45 -1.76 1.34 -7.66
C HIS A 45 -2.56 1.28 -6.36
N PHE A 46 -1.90 1.42 -5.20
CA PHE A 46 -2.60 1.47 -3.92
C PHE A 46 -3.49 2.71 -3.82
N ASP A 47 -3.05 3.87 -4.31
CA ASP A 47 -3.89 5.08 -4.36
C ASP A 47 -5.12 4.91 -5.24
N GLN A 48 -4.98 4.19 -6.37
CA GLN A 48 -6.10 3.89 -7.26
C GLN A 48 -7.12 2.95 -6.59
N ALA A 49 -6.67 2.04 -5.71
CA ALA A 49 -7.55 1.17 -4.95
C ALA A 49 -8.25 1.91 -3.79
N ASP A 50 -7.47 2.67 -3.00
CA ASP A 50 -7.96 3.51 -1.91
C ASP A 50 -6.86 4.47 -1.42
N ALA A 51 -7.17 5.77 -1.27
CA ALA A 51 -6.18 6.75 -0.82
C ALA A 51 -5.62 6.45 0.59
N ALA A 52 -6.43 5.87 1.49
CA ALA A 52 -5.96 5.50 2.82
C ALA A 52 -5.06 4.24 2.77
N TYR A 53 -5.24 3.38 1.77
CA TYR A 53 -4.36 2.23 1.55
C TYR A 53 -2.96 2.72 1.13
N GLY A 54 -2.87 3.57 0.11
CA GLY A 54 -1.58 4.14 -0.31
C GLY A 54 -0.89 4.94 0.80
N ALA A 55 -1.65 5.73 1.57
CA ALA A 55 -1.12 6.47 2.72
C ALA A 55 -0.58 5.56 3.83
N GLY A 56 -1.30 4.49 4.17
CA GLY A 56 -0.88 3.53 5.19
C GLY A 56 0.42 2.81 4.83
N VAL A 57 0.56 2.36 3.58
CA VAL A 57 1.79 1.72 3.09
C VAL A 57 2.97 2.70 3.12
N ARG A 58 2.77 3.96 2.73
CA ARG A 58 3.81 5.01 2.84
C ARG A 58 4.25 5.25 4.29
N ALA A 59 3.30 5.30 5.22
CA ALA A 59 3.61 5.48 6.63
C ALA A 59 4.46 4.30 7.16
N ALA A 60 4.09 3.06 6.82
CA ALA A 60 4.86 1.87 7.22
C ALA A 60 6.27 1.84 6.59
N LEU A 61 6.43 2.29 5.34
CA LEU A 61 7.74 2.44 4.70
C LEU A 61 8.59 3.52 5.37
N ALA A 62 8.00 4.68 5.69
CA ALA A 62 8.68 5.77 6.38
C ALA A 62 9.14 5.34 7.79
N ALA A 63 8.33 4.57 8.52
CA ALA A 63 8.69 4.00 9.82
C ALA A 63 9.89 3.03 9.74
N ARG A 64 10.17 2.48 8.54
CA ARG A 64 11.34 1.64 8.25
C ARG A 64 12.54 2.42 7.72
N GLY A 65 12.46 3.74 7.62
CA GLY A 65 13.52 4.60 7.12
C GLY A 65 13.66 4.60 5.59
N VAL A 66 12.65 4.14 4.86
CA VAL A 66 12.65 4.19 3.39
C VAL A 66 12.41 5.63 2.94
N VAL A 67 13.27 6.13 2.06
CA VAL A 67 13.07 7.41 1.38
C VAL A 67 12.12 7.21 0.20
N LEU A 68 11.00 7.93 0.21
CA LEU A 68 9.93 7.86 -0.79
C LEU A 68 10.17 8.84 -1.94
#